data_AF-A0A3L7S4L5-F1
#
_entry.id   AF-A0A3L7S4L5-F1
#
_cell.length_a   1.000
_cell.length_b   1.000
_cell.length_c   1.000
_cell.angle_alpha   90.00
_cell.angle_beta   90.00
_cell.angle_gamma   90.00
#
_symmetry.space_group_name_H-M   'P 1'
#
loop_
_entity.id
_entity.type
_entity.pdbx_description
1 polymer ?
#
loop_
_entity_poly.entity_id
_entity_poly.type
_entity_poly.pdbx_seq_one_letter_code
_entity_poly.pdbx_strand_id
1 'polypeptide(L)'
;MNFSTQDVLRVSLLVIAISHANRGLADEARIGLSESEKRGGWQMLFDGKSTEGWRNYKSDKISDGWVVKDGLLERVGKGAGDIVTTEQYENFELSL
;
A
#
# COMPACT_ATOMS: atom_id res chain seq x y z
N MET A 1 40.62 36.77 43.82
CA MET A 1 41.58 35.85 43.17
C MET A 1 40.97 35.44 41.84
N ASN A 2 41.58 35.85 40.73
CA ASN A 2 41.12 35.62 39.35
C ASN A 2 41.70 34.30 38.82
N PHE A 3 40.85 33.46 38.24
CA PHE A 3 41.18 32.40 37.28
C PHE A 3 39.92 32.08 36.46
N SER A 4 39.92 31.60 35.22
CA SER A 4 40.61 31.91 33.96
C SER A 4 39.83 31.10 32.89
N THR A 5 39.60 31.65 31.70
CA THR A 5 38.65 31.20 30.66
C THR A 5 39.06 29.93 29.90
N GLN A 6 39.43 28.83 30.58
CA GLN A 6 39.85 27.59 29.93
C GLN A 6 39.23 26.36 30.58
N ASP A 7 37.93 26.15 30.41
CA ASP A 7 37.26 24.86 30.68
C ASP A 7 36.10 24.58 29.70
N VAL A 8 36.17 25.15 28.50
CA VAL A 8 35.24 24.91 27.39
C VAL A 8 35.66 23.71 26.54
N LEU A 9 35.87 22.54 27.15
CA LEU A 9 35.99 21.28 26.41
C LEU A 9 35.49 20.10 27.25
N ARG A 10 34.17 20.01 27.43
CA ARG A 10 33.52 18.74 27.77
C ARG A 10 32.58 18.35 26.63
N VAL A 11 33.20 17.75 25.62
CA VAL A 11 32.51 16.88 24.66
C VAL A 11 31.95 15.72 25.48
N SER A 12 30.63 15.72 25.70
CA SER A 12 29.92 14.59 26.27
C SER A 12 28.60 14.45 25.54
N LEU A 13 28.70 13.78 24.39
CA LEU A 13 27.77 12.79 23.86
C LEU A 13 26.40 12.75 24.56
N LEU A 14 25.50 13.68 24.23
CA LEU A 14 24.09 13.48 24.52
C LEU A 14 23.53 12.65 23.36
N VAL A 15 23.47 11.34 23.60
CA VAL A 15 22.74 10.38 22.76
C VAL A 15 21.34 10.94 22.58
N ILE A 16 21.05 11.39 21.36
CA ILE A 16 19.71 11.77 20.93
C ILE A 16 18.90 10.48 20.95
N ALA A 17 18.20 10.24 22.05
CA ALA A 17 17.14 9.25 22.11
C ALA A 17 16.01 9.77 21.21
N ILE A 18 16.16 9.60 19.89
CA ILE A 18 15.03 9.65 19.00
C ILE A 18 14.25 8.38 19.27
N SER A 19 13.38 8.44 20.26
CA SER A 19 12.20 7.61 20.32
C SER A 19 11.39 7.92 19.06
N HIS A 20 11.80 7.32 17.93
CA HIS A 20 10.87 6.98 16.88
C HIS A 20 9.92 5.98 17.53
N ALA A 21 8.93 6.50 18.25
CA ALA A 21 7.72 5.76 18.48
C ALA A 21 7.37 5.18 17.12
N ASN A 22 7.46 3.85 17.04
CA ASN A 22 7.10 3.07 15.89
C ASN A 22 5.62 3.42 15.68
N ARG A 23 5.36 4.47 14.89
CA ARG A 23 4.03 4.79 14.40
C ARG A 23 3.65 3.49 13.73
N GLY A 24 2.72 2.75 14.35
CA GLY A 24 2.10 1.64 13.69
C GLY A 24 1.75 2.16 12.32
N LEU A 25 2.41 1.60 11.30
CA LEU A 25 2.04 1.87 9.93
C LEU A 25 0.55 1.56 9.93
N ALA A 26 -0.25 2.63 9.83
CA ALA A 26 -1.59 2.49 9.33
C ALA A 26 -1.46 1.60 8.11
N ASP A 27 -2.38 0.67 7.97
CA ASP A 27 -2.47 -0.29 6.87
C ASP A 27 -2.59 0.48 5.54
N GLU A 28 -1.48 1.08 5.09
CA GLU A 28 -1.32 1.65 3.77
C GLU A 28 -1.59 0.49 2.83
N ALA A 29 -2.60 0.65 1.98
CA ALA A 29 -3.12 -0.39 1.09
C ALA A 29 -1.97 -1.27 0.58
N ARG A 30 -1.88 -2.49 1.13
CA ARG A 30 -0.79 -3.42 0.87
C ARG A 30 -0.82 -3.81 -0.60
N ILE A 31 0.11 -3.29 -1.39
CA ILE A 31 0.24 -3.67 -2.81
C ILE A 31 1.40 -4.65 -2.95
N GLY A 32 1.07 -5.94 -3.00
CA GLY A 32 2.07 -7.01 -3.12
C GLY A 32 1.73 -8.25 -2.31
N LEU A 33 2.13 -9.41 -2.83
CA LEU A 33 2.10 -10.66 -2.08
C LEU A 33 3.37 -10.77 -1.23
N SER A 34 3.18 -11.14 0.04
CA SER A 34 4.25 -11.63 0.90
C SER A 34 4.86 -12.91 0.35
N GLU A 35 6.08 -13.24 0.80
CA GLU A 35 6.73 -14.50 0.40
C GLU A 35 5.93 -15.74 0.84
N SER A 36 5.21 -15.67 1.96
CA SER A 36 4.29 -16.73 2.39
C SER A 36 3.11 -16.90 1.44
N GLU A 37 2.49 -15.80 1.00
CA GLU A 37 1.36 -15.85 0.06
C GLU A 37 1.81 -16.41 -1.29
N LYS A 38 2.97 -15.97 -1.80
CA LYS A 38 3.57 -16.53 -3.02
C LYS A 38 3.78 -18.04 -2.90
N ARG A 39 4.37 -18.51 -1.79
CA ARG A 39 4.56 -19.95 -1.54
C ARG A 39 3.24 -20.70 -1.36
N GLY A 40 2.21 -20.03 -0.86
CA GLY A 40 0.85 -20.56 -0.73
C GLY A 40 0.07 -20.62 -2.03
N GLY A 41 0.64 -20.14 -3.15
CA GLY A 41 -0.03 -20.16 -4.45
C GLY A 41 -1.02 -19.01 -4.67
N TRP A 42 -0.97 -17.95 -3.86
CA TRP A 42 -1.81 -16.77 -4.08
C TRP A 42 -1.42 -16.06 -5.38
N GLN A 43 -2.43 -15.54 -6.08
CA GLN A 43 -2.28 -14.72 -7.28
C GLN A 43 -2.74 -13.29 -6.98
N MET A 44 -2.01 -12.31 -7.54
CA MET A 44 -2.41 -10.92 -7.46
C MET A 44 -3.52 -10.63 -8.48
N LEU A 45 -4.67 -10.12 -8.02
CA LEU A 45 -5.78 -9.70 -8.89
C LEU A 45 -5.79 -8.19 -9.16
N PHE A 46 -5.10 -7.39 -8.35
CA PHE A 46 -4.98 -5.95 -8.55
C PHE A 46 -3.58 -5.47 -8.18
N ASP A 47 -2.92 -4.80 -9.11
CA ASP A 47 -1.52 -4.38 -9.01
C ASP A 47 -1.33 -2.98 -8.41
N GLY A 48 -2.44 -2.29 -8.07
CA GLY A 48 -2.41 -0.92 -7.58
C GLY A 48 -2.25 0.16 -8.65
N LYS A 49 -2.19 -0.21 -9.93
CA LYS A 49 -1.74 0.68 -11.02
C LYS A 49 -2.66 0.69 -12.21
N SER A 50 -3.27 -0.45 -12.52
CA SER A 50 -4.07 -0.63 -13.72
C SER A 50 -5.38 -1.34 -13.41
N THR A 51 -6.31 -1.24 -14.34
CA THR A 51 -7.54 -2.05 -14.35
C THR A 51 -7.35 -3.33 -15.17
N GLU A 52 -6.11 -3.74 -15.40
CA GLU A 52 -5.81 -4.98 -16.10
C GLU A 52 -6.38 -6.17 -15.31
N GLY A 53 -6.94 -7.14 -16.04
CA GLY A 53 -7.66 -8.26 -15.41
C GLY A 53 -9.10 -7.92 -14.99
N TRP A 54 -9.58 -6.69 -15.19
CA TRP A 54 -10.96 -6.28 -14.87
C TRP A 54 -11.74 -5.83 -16.11
N ARG A 55 -13.04 -6.13 -16.12
CA ARG A 55 -14.00 -5.64 -17.14
C ARG A 55 -15.36 -5.42 -16.49
N ASN A 56 -16.24 -4.65 -17.11
CA ASN A 56 -17.62 -4.56 -16.63
C ASN A 56 -18.38 -5.86 -16.86
N TYR A 57 -19.32 -6.17 -15.95
CA TYR A 57 -20.26 -7.26 -16.13
C TYR A 57 -21.02 -7.10 -17.47
N LYS A 58 -21.13 -8.19 -18.24
CA LYS A 58 -21.69 -8.22 -19.61
C LYS A 58 -21.02 -7.28 -20.64
N SER A 59 -19.76 -6.91 -20.40
CA SER A 59 -18.93 -6.11 -21.31
C SER A 59 -17.52 -6.69 -21.39
N ASP A 60 -16.84 -6.46 -22.52
CA ASP A 60 -15.41 -6.78 -22.70
C ASP A 60 -14.50 -5.59 -22.35
N LYS A 61 -15.09 -4.47 -21.94
CA LYS A 61 -14.39 -3.23 -21.58
C LYS A 61 -14.72 -2.83 -20.15
N ILE A 62 -13.80 -2.08 -19.54
CA ILE A 62 -14.07 -1.36 -18.31
C ILE A 62 -14.55 0.06 -18.60
N SER A 63 -15.46 0.56 -17.77
CA SER A 63 -16.03 1.89 -17.80
C SER A 63 -15.04 2.88 -17.23
N ASP A 64 -14.99 4.08 -17.81
CA ASP A 64 -14.24 5.24 -17.28
C ASP A 64 -14.73 5.68 -15.88
N GLY A 65 -15.84 5.12 -15.39
CA GLY A 65 -16.30 5.30 -14.00
C GLY A 65 -15.52 4.48 -12.96
N TRP A 66 -14.61 3.59 -13.38
CA TRP A 66 -13.66 2.89 -12.54
C TRP A 66 -12.24 3.43 -12.81
N VAL A 67 -11.58 3.95 -11.79
CA VAL A 67 -10.26 4.57 -11.92
C VAL A 67 -9.32 4.03 -10.86
N VAL A 68 -8.03 3.99 -11.19
CA VAL A 68 -6.99 3.71 -10.20
C VAL A 68 -6.46 5.03 -9.67
N LYS A 69 -6.59 5.25 -8.35
CA LYS A 69 -6.12 6.47 -7.69
C LYS A 69 -5.46 6.10 -6.36
N ASP A 70 -4.25 6.60 -6.15
CA ASP A 70 -3.47 6.38 -4.91
C ASP A 70 -3.36 4.89 -4.51
N GLY A 71 -3.22 4.01 -5.51
CA GLY A 71 -3.13 2.56 -5.28
C GLY A 71 -4.47 1.85 -5.09
N LEU A 72 -5.59 2.55 -5.22
CA LEU A 72 -6.95 2.03 -4.99
C LEU A 72 -7.74 1.97 -6.29
N LEU A 73 -8.53 0.91 -6.46
CA LEU A 73 -9.53 0.82 -7.53
C LEU A 73 -10.84 1.48 -7.06
N GLU A 74 -11.09 2.70 -7.52
CA GLU A 74 -12.16 3.57 -7.05
C GLU A 74 -13.30 3.68 -8.07
N ARG A 75 -14.55 3.58 -7.60
CA ARG A 75 -15.74 3.86 -8.39
C ARG A 75 -16.15 5.33 -8.23
N VAL A 76 -15.85 6.14 -9.26
CA VAL A 76 -15.99 7.61 -9.20
C VAL A 76 -17.26 8.15 -9.88
N GLY A 77 -18.00 7.32 -10.62
CA GLY A 77 -19.14 7.76 -11.44
C GLY A 77 -20.44 7.01 -11.19
N LYS A 78 -21.57 7.71 -11.33
CA LYS A 78 -22.88 7.05 -11.53
C LYS A 78 -22.85 6.32 -12.87
N GLY A 79 -23.38 5.10 -12.91
CA GLY A 79 -23.39 4.30 -14.14
C GLY A 79 -22.08 3.59 -14.47
N ALA A 80 -21.08 3.59 -13.58
CA ALA A 80 -19.83 2.84 -13.78
C ALA A 80 -20.04 1.32 -13.94
N GLY A 81 -21.18 0.81 -13.46
CA GLY A 81 -21.53 -0.62 -13.48
C GLY A 81 -20.69 -1.46 -12.52
N ASP A 82 -21.03 -2.73 -12.42
CA ASP A 82 -20.25 -3.73 -11.68
C ASP A 82 -19.08 -4.22 -12.53
N ILE A 83 -17.99 -4.60 -11.87
CA ILE A 83 -16.81 -5.19 -12.51
C ILE A 83 -16.64 -6.64 -12.08
N VAL A 84 -16.01 -7.40 -12.99
CA VAL A 84 -15.66 -8.80 -12.80
C VAL A 84 -14.24 -9.01 -13.30
N THR A 85 -13.58 -10.06 -12.83
CA THR A 85 -12.32 -10.50 -13.40
C THR A 85 -12.52 -10.92 -14.87
N THR A 86 -11.49 -10.75 -15.69
CA THR A 86 -11.46 -11.30 -17.06
C THR A 86 -11.36 -12.81 -17.02
N GLU A 87 -10.59 -13.34 -16.07
CA GLU A 87 -10.47 -14.77 -15.77
C GLU A 87 -11.68 -15.28 -14.96
N GLN A 88 -11.93 -16.59 -15.06
CA GLN A 88 -12.96 -17.28 -14.29
C GLN A 88 -12.30 -18.27 -13.34
N TYR A 89 -12.78 -18.28 -12.09
CA TYR A 89 -12.30 -19.18 -11.04
C TYR A 89 -13.47 -20.03 -10.54
N GLU A 90 -13.22 -21.32 -10.34
CA GLU A 90 -14.23 -22.25 -9.81
C GLU A 90 -14.10 -22.35 -8.28
N ASN A 91 -12.99 -22.92 -7.81
CA ASN A 91 -12.68 -23.07 -6.38
C ASN A 91 -11.58 -22.09 -6.00
N PHE A 92 -11.89 -21.11 -5.15
CA PHE A 92 -10.94 -20.07 -4.77
C PHE A 92 -11.11 -19.60 -3.33
N GLU A 93 -10.04 -19.02 -2.79
CA GLU A 93 -10.05 -18.16 -1.62
C GLU A 93 -9.73 -16.73 -2.09
N LEU A 94 -10.41 -15.73 -1.52
CA LEU A 94 -10.27 -14.32 -1.91
C LEU A 94 -9.93 -13.45 -0.69
N SER A 95 -8.96 -12.55 -0.86
CA SER A 95 -8.57 -11.52 0.10
C SER A 95 -8.50 -10.16 -0.61
N LEU A 96 -8.93 -9.09 0.07
CA LEU A 96 -9.01 -7.71 -0.43
C LEU A 96 -8.33 -6.74 0.54
#